data_AF-A0A972LDD2-F1
#
_entry.id   AF-A0A972LDD2-F1
#
_cell.length_a   1.000
_cell.length_b   1.000
_cell.length_c   1.000
_cell.angle_alpha   90.00
_cell.angle_beta   90.00
_cell.angle_gamma   90.00
#
_symmetry.space_group_name_H-M   'P 1'
#
loop_
_entity.id
_entity.type
_entity.pdbx_description
1 polymer ?
#
loop_
_entity_poly.entity_id
_entity_poly.type
_entity_poly.pdbx_seq_one_letter_code
_entity_poly.pdbx_strand_id
1 'polypeptide(L)'
;HLELTMIHEAMILEYSGRHLALMEWAAQLKLMIYGVLIANIFFPWGIATRLSGGALLGAAAAIGLKLALLGVVLAVGETVLAKMRLFRVPTFLVLALTLALIGLLSHIILEVA
;
A
#
# COMPACT_ATOMS: atom_id res chain seq x y z
N HIS A 1 -5.23 25.61 -19.17
CA HIS A 1 -4.04 24.81 -18.76
C HIS A 1 -4.20 24.04 -17.44
N LEU A 2 -5.26 24.25 -16.63
CA LEU A 2 -5.59 23.42 -15.46
C LEU A 2 -6.26 22.06 -15.82
N GLU A 3 -6.65 21.88 -17.08
CA GLU A 3 -7.50 20.76 -17.52
C GLU A 3 -6.86 19.37 -17.39
N LEU A 4 -5.53 19.28 -17.42
CA LEU A 4 -4.81 18.00 -17.38
C LEU A 4 -4.38 17.55 -15.98
N THR A 5 -4.26 18.46 -15.00
CA THR A 5 -4.07 18.09 -13.59
C THR A 5 -5.38 17.76 -12.91
N MET A 6 -6.48 18.30 -13.45
CA MET A 6 -7.82 18.15 -12.89
C MET A 6 -8.48 16.81 -13.19
N ILE A 7 -7.93 15.90 -14.00
CA ILE A 7 -8.64 14.63 -14.30
C ILE A 7 -8.92 13.81 -13.02
N HIS A 8 -7.97 13.79 -12.08
CA HIS A 8 -8.12 13.03 -10.84
C HIS A 8 -9.04 13.73 -9.82
N GLU A 9 -8.97 15.06 -9.74
CA GLU A 9 -9.80 15.87 -8.85
C GLU A 9 -11.21 16.05 -9.41
N ALA A 10 -11.38 16.16 -10.72
CA ALA A 10 -12.68 16.27 -11.40
C ALA A 10 -13.58 15.06 -11.15
N MET A 11 -12.99 13.86 -11.05
CA MET A 11 -13.74 12.64 -10.71
C MET A 11 -14.43 12.73 -9.33
N ILE A 12 -13.89 13.55 -8.43
CA ILE A 12 -14.40 13.71 -7.05
C ILE A 12 -15.20 15.01 -6.89
N LEU A 13 -14.90 16.05 -7.67
CA LEU A 13 -15.51 17.38 -7.56
C LEU A 13 -17.02 17.42 -7.84
N GLU A 14 -17.57 16.40 -8.52
CA GLU A 14 -19.01 16.27 -8.76
C GLU A 14 -19.79 15.83 -7.50
N TYR A 15 -19.10 15.29 -6.49
CA TYR A 15 -19.72 14.74 -5.28
C TYR A 15 -19.52 15.68 -4.09
N SER A 16 -20.58 15.89 -3.30
CA SER A 16 -20.54 16.74 -2.10
C SER A 16 -21.02 16.00 -0.84
N GLY A 17 -20.51 16.45 0.32
CA GLY A 17 -20.95 16.02 1.64
C GLY A 17 -20.75 14.51 1.90
N ARG A 18 -21.85 13.77 2.06
CA ARG A 18 -21.84 12.36 2.48
C ARG A 18 -21.17 11.45 1.45
N HIS A 19 -21.38 11.69 0.16
CA HIS A 19 -20.82 10.83 -0.89
C HIS A 19 -19.30 11.00 -0.99
N LEU A 20 -18.81 12.23 -0.84
CA LEU A 20 -17.38 12.50 -0.73
C LEU A 20 -16.73 11.79 0.47
N ALA A 21 -17.37 11.87 1.65
CA ALA A 21 -16.87 11.21 2.84
C ALA A 21 -16.76 9.68 2.68
N LEU A 22 -17.73 9.04 2.01
CA LEU A 22 -17.68 7.61 1.73
C LEU A 22 -16.55 7.24 0.76
N MET A 23 -16.27 8.07 -0.25
CA MET A 23 -15.18 7.83 -1.19
C MET A 23 -13.81 7.97 -0.51
N GLU A 24 -13.61 9.01 0.28
CA GLU A 24 -12.39 9.21 1.07
C GLU A 24 -12.18 8.07 2.07
N TRP A 25 -13.24 7.66 2.75
CA TRP A 25 -13.17 6.52 3.67
C TRP A 25 -12.83 5.21 2.94
N ALA A 26 -13.40 4.97 1.76
CA ALA A 26 -13.04 3.81 0.94
C ALA A 26 -11.58 3.85 0.46
N ALA A 27 -11.05 5.03 0.11
CA ALA A 27 -9.65 5.21 -0.26
C ALA A 27 -8.71 4.90 0.92
N GLN A 28 -9.02 5.42 2.11
CA GLN A 28 -8.28 5.14 3.34
C GLN A 28 -8.32 3.65 3.74
N LEU A 29 -9.49 3.02 3.63
CA LEU A 29 -9.64 1.57 3.87
C LEU A 29 -8.80 0.75 2.89
N LYS A 30 -8.78 1.12 1.61
CA LYS A 30 -7.96 0.46 0.59
C LYS A 30 -6.47 0.56 0.90
N LEU A 31 -6.00 1.76 1.29
CA LEU A 31 -4.62 1.96 1.73
C LEU A 31 -4.29 1.12 2.96
N MET A 32 -5.18 1.11 3.96
CA MET A 32 -5.01 0.32 5.18
C MET A 32 -4.91 -1.18 4.86
N ILE A 33 -5.79 -1.72 4.01
CA ILE A 33 -5.78 -3.13 3.62
C ILE A 33 -4.46 -3.51 2.94
N TYR A 34 -4.02 -2.73 1.95
CA TYR A 34 -2.74 -3.00 1.28
C TYR A 34 -1.54 -2.87 2.24
N GLY A 35 -1.56 -1.88 3.14
CA GLY A 35 -0.52 -1.72 4.16
C GLY A 35 -0.45 -2.91 5.13
N VAL A 36 -1.60 -3.40 5.60
CA VAL A 36 -1.68 -4.59 6.48
C VAL A 36 -1.19 -5.84 5.75
N LEU A 37 -1.54 -6.00 4.48
CA LEU A 37 -1.13 -7.14 3.66
C LEU A 37 0.40 -7.16 3.47
N ILE A 38 1.00 -6.02 3.08
CA ILE A 38 2.46 -5.89 2.98
C ILE A 38 3.12 -6.16 4.33
N ALA A 39 2.62 -5.55 5.41
CA ALA A 39 3.20 -5.71 6.73
C ALA A 39 3.20 -7.16 7.21
N ASN A 40 2.13 -7.93 6.95
CA ASN A 40 2.05 -9.33 7.36
C ASN A 40 2.82 -10.28 6.46
N ILE A 41 2.90 -10.02 5.15
CA ILE A 41 3.67 -10.88 4.23
C ILE A 41 5.17 -10.75 4.50
N PHE A 42 5.69 -9.53 4.65
CA PHE A 42 7.13 -9.31 4.83
C PHE A 42 7.58 -9.44 6.28
N PHE A 43 6.73 -9.10 7.25
CA PHE A 43 7.06 -9.12 8.68
C PHE A 43 5.93 -9.77 9.50
N PRO A 44 5.78 -11.11 9.49
CA PRO A 44 4.70 -11.84 10.17
C PRO A 44 4.90 -11.91 11.70
N TRP A 45 5.25 -10.80 12.35
CA TRP A 45 5.43 -10.70 13.80
C TRP A 45 4.24 -10.04 14.49
N GLY A 46 3.93 -10.49 15.72
CA GLY A 46 2.81 -9.94 16.49
C GLY A 46 1.44 -10.49 16.09
N ILE A 47 1.39 -11.63 15.39
CA ILE A 47 0.13 -12.33 15.12
C ILE A 47 -0.31 -13.03 16.42
N ALA A 48 -1.55 -12.76 16.87
CA ALA A 48 -2.08 -13.38 18.07
C ALA A 48 -2.30 -14.89 17.83
N THR A 49 -1.45 -15.73 18.41
CA THR A 49 -1.55 -17.19 18.32
C THR A 49 -2.56 -17.79 19.29
N ARG A 50 -3.04 -17.00 20.27
CA ARG A 50 -4.04 -17.39 21.26
C ARG A 50 -5.10 -16.32 21.37
N LEU A 51 -6.37 -16.75 21.49
CA LEU A 51 -7.52 -15.87 21.69
C LEU A 51 -7.58 -15.38 23.16
N SER A 52 -6.62 -14.56 23.57
CA SER A 52 -6.65 -13.86 24.86
C SER A 52 -6.73 -12.36 24.63
N GLY A 53 -7.46 -11.63 25.49
CA GLY A 53 -7.61 -10.17 25.36
C GLY A 53 -6.28 -9.42 25.31
N GLY A 54 -5.29 -9.85 26.09
CA GLY A 54 -3.93 -9.28 26.05
C GLY A 54 -3.19 -9.55 24.74
N ALA A 55 -3.35 -10.74 24.16
CA ALA A 55 -2.74 -11.08 22.88
C ALA A 55 -3.37 -10.31 21.71
N LEU A 56 -4.69 -10.07 21.75
CA LEU A 56 -5.39 -9.25 20.76
C LEU A 56 -4.96 -7.78 20.81
N LEU A 57 -4.85 -7.20 22.01
CA LEU A 57 -4.35 -5.83 22.17
C LEU A 57 -2.89 -5.69 21.71
N GLY A 58 -2.04 -6.66 22.03
CA GLY A 58 -0.65 -6.69 21.57
C GLY A 58 -0.55 -6.77 20.04
N ALA A 59 -1.38 -7.60 19.41
CA ALA A 59 -1.44 -7.71 17.94
C ALA A 59 -1.94 -6.42 17.27
N ALA A 60 -2.99 -5.81 17.82
CA ALA A 60 -3.52 -4.54 17.32
C ALA A 60 -2.48 -3.42 17.43
N ALA A 61 -1.76 -3.32 18.55
CA ALA A 61 -0.68 -2.36 18.74
C ALA A 61 0.49 -2.61 17.78
N ALA A 62 0.89 -3.87 17.59
CA ALA A 62 1.96 -4.24 16.67
C ALA A 62 1.63 -3.87 15.21
N ILE A 63 0.41 -4.15 14.76
CA ILE A 63 -0.05 -3.76 13.42
C ILE A 63 -0.13 -2.24 13.30
N GLY A 64 -0.68 -1.55 14.30
CA GLY A 64 -0.76 -0.09 14.33
C GLY A 64 0.62 0.57 14.19
N LEU A 65 1.63 0.07 14.90
CA LEU A 65 3.00 0.57 14.82
C LEU A 65 3.62 0.33 13.43
N LYS A 66 3.40 -0.84 12.82
CA LYS A 66 3.87 -1.13 11.46
C LYS A 66 3.21 -0.23 10.41
N LEU A 67 1.91 -0.01 10.53
CA LEU A 67 1.19 0.90 9.64
C LEU A 67 1.67 2.33 9.78
N ALA A 68 1.95 2.79 11.01
CA ALA A 68 2.52 4.11 11.24
C ALA A 68 3.91 4.25 10.57
N LEU A 69 4.78 3.24 10.72
CA LEU A 69 6.09 3.24 10.07
C LEU A 69 5.98 3.23 8.53
N LEU A 70 5.13 2.37 7.97
CA LEU A 70 4.87 2.34 6.52
C LEU A 70 4.29 3.66 6.04
N GLY A 71 3.41 4.29 6.82
CA GLY A 71 2.86 5.61 6.53
C GLY A 71 3.94 6.70 6.49
N VAL A 72 4.89 6.68 7.42
CA VAL A 72 6.04 7.61 7.40
C VAL A 72 6.91 7.39 6.17
N VAL A 73 7.21 6.14 5.83
CA VAL A 73 7.98 5.81 4.61
C VAL A 73 7.26 6.28 3.36
N LEU A 74 5.94 6.07 3.29
CA LEU A 74 5.11 6.54 2.18
C LEU A 74 5.12 8.07 2.08
N ALA A 75 4.93 8.77 3.20
CA ALA A 75 4.95 10.24 3.24
C ALA A 75 6.31 10.82 2.82
N VAL A 76 7.42 10.22 3.25
CA VAL A 76 8.77 10.60 2.80
C VAL A 76 8.93 10.31 1.31
N GLY A 77 8.46 9.16 0.83
CA GLY A 77 8.50 8.81 -0.59
C GLY A 77 7.73 9.81 -1.46
N GLU A 78 6.53 10.20 -1.05
CA GLU A 78 5.70 11.18 -1.76
C GLU A 78 6.27 12.60 -1.74
N THR A 79 7.02 12.97 -0.69
CA THR A 79 7.65 14.29 -0.59
C THR A 79 8.97 14.37 -1.35
N VAL A 80 9.72 13.27 -1.45
CA VAL A 80 11.03 13.23 -2.15
C VAL A 80 10.86 13.01 -3.65
N LEU A 81 9.90 12.17 -4.07
CA LEU A 81 9.73 11.81 -5.48
C LEU A 81 8.82 12.80 -6.21
N ALA A 82 9.31 13.39 -7.30
CA ALA A 82 8.48 14.19 -8.18
C ALA A 82 7.40 13.33 -8.85
N LYS A 83 6.18 13.86 -8.97
CA LYS A 83 5.06 13.20 -9.66
C LYS A 83 5.49 12.79 -11.08
N MET A 84 5.48 11.50 -11.36
CA MET A 84 5.86 10.95 -12.66
C MET A 84 4.73 11.13 -13.68
N ARG A 85 5.10 11.23 -14.98
CA ARG A 85 4.12 11.25 -16.08
C ARG A 85 3.40 9.90 -16.15
N LEU A 86 2.07 9.91 -16.27
CA LEU A 86 1.21 8.70 -16.27
C LEU A 86 1.66 7.64 -17.29
N PHE A 87 2.10 8.07 -18.48
CA PHE A 87 2.57 7.17 -19.54
C PHE A 87 3.85 6.39 -19.20
N ARG A 88 4.59 6.77 -18.15
CA ARG A 88 5.77 6.03 -17.68
C ARG A 88 5.43 4.92 -16.69
N VAL A 89 4.24 4.96 -16.08
CA VAL A 89 3.80 3.98 -15.08
C VAL A 89 3.81 2.54 -15.63
N PRO A 90 3.32 2.25 -16.86
CA PRO A 90 3.37 0.89 -17.40
C PRO A 90 4.80 0.32 -17.50
N THR A 91 5.79 1.15 -17.85
CA THR A 91 7.19 0.72 -17.96
C THR A 91 7.75 0.27 -16.61
N PHE A 92 7.46 1.00 -15.53
CA PHE A 92 7.88 0.58 -14.18
C PHE A 92 7.18 -0.69 -13.72
N LEU A 93 5.91 -0.87 -14.08
CA LEU A 93 5.16 -2.08 -13.74
C LEU A 93 5.75 -3.31 -14.42
N VAL A 94 6.12 -3.19 -15.71
CA VAL A 94 6.79 -4.27 -16.44
C VAL A 94 8.15 -4.59 -15.82
N LEU A 95 8.94 -3.58 -15.45
CA LEU A 95 10.22 -3.78 -14.76
C LEU A 95 10.04 -4.49 -13.40
N ALA A 96 9.05 -4.09 -12.60
CA ALA A 96 8.76 -4.73 -11.32
C ALA A 96 8.36 -6.20 -11.52
N LEU A 97 7.53 -6.50 -12.52
CA LEU A 97 7.12 -7.85 -12.86
C LEU A 97 8.30 -8.72 -13.30
N THR A 98 9.18 -8.22 -14.16
CA THR A 98 10.36 -8.97 -14.60
C THR A 98 11.31 -9.26 -13.44
N LEU A 99 11.54 -8.30 -12.54
CA LEU A 99 12.33 -8.52 -11.33
C LEU A 99 11.71 -9.58 -10.42
N ALA A 100 10.39 -9.54 -10.22
CA ALA A 100 9.68 -10.55 -9.44
C ALA A 100 9.79 -11.96 -10.05
N LEU A 101 9.66 -12.08 -11.38
CA LEU A 101 9.83 -13.35 -12.10
C LEU A 101 11.25 -13.90 -11.97
N ILE A 102 12.28 -13.06 -12.12
CA ILE A 102 13.68 -13.48 -11.95
C ILE A 102 13.93 -13.97 -10.51
N GLY A 103 13.39 -13.25 -9.51
CA GLY A 103 13.48 -13.67 -8.11
C GLY A 103 12.80 -15.02 -7.85
N LEU A 104 11.59 -15.22 -8.39
CA LEU A 104 10.86 -16.48 -8.29
C LEU A 104 11.64 -17.63 -8.94
N LEU A 105 12.15 -17.46 -10.16
CA LEU A 105 12.93 -18.48 -10.86
C LEU A 105 14.21 -18.81 -10.11
N SER A 106 14.90 -17.80 -9.56
CA SER A 106 16.12 -18.01 -8.78
C SER A 106 15.83 -18.82 -7.51
N HIS A 107 14.73 -18.54 -6.82
CA HIS A 107 14.31 -19.31 -5.65
C HIS A 107 14.02 -20.77 -6.00
N ILE A 108 13.27 -21.01 -7.09
CA ILE A 108 12.95 -22.37 -7.56
C ILE A 108 14.22 -23.15 -7.93
N ILE A 109 15.16 -22.52 -8.65
CA ILE A 109 16.41 -23.19 -9.05
C ILE A 109 17.24 -23.57 -7.81
N LEU A 110 17.31 -22.70 -6.81
CA LEU A 110 18.03 -22.97 -5.55
C LEU A 110 17.36 -24.03 -4.68
N GLU A 111 16.04 -24.19 -4.77
CA GLU A 111 15.29 -25.20 -4.02
C GLU A 111 15.37 -26.59 -4.68
N VAL A 112 15.56 -26.65 -6.00
CA VAL A 112 15.67 -27.90 -6.78
C VAL A 112 17.10 -28.46 -6.83
N ALA A 113 18.12 -27.62 -6.62
CA ALA A 113 19.54 -28.01 -6.62
C ALA A 113 20.00 -28.56 -5.25
#